data_AF-A0A8J8AJ98-F1
#
_entry.id   AF-A0A8J8AJ98-F1
#
_cell.length_a   1.000
_cell.length_b   1.000
_cell.length_c   1.000
_cell.angle_alpha   90.00
_cell.angle_beta   90.00
_cell.angle_gamma   90.00
#
_symmetry.space_group_name_H-M   'P 1'
#
loop_
_entity.id
_entity.type
_entity.pdbx_description
1 polymer ?
#
loop_
_entity_poly.entity_id
_entity_poly.type
_entity_poly.pdbx_seq_one_letter_code
_entity_poly.pdbx_strand_id
1 'polypeptide(L)'
;KYEMISWNVPYQPGTLAAVGYKNGKEVSKYAIETTTEPVKIQLTADRNAIAGDGWDAVPVSVEVLDAKGRHVPTANLPIEFEVNGAGKIIGLGNGDANSHEPDKGTKISLYNGWAQVILQSKLNSSGTVTLTAKCGNLQQAR
;
A
#
# COMPACT_ATOMS: atom_id res chain seq x y z
N LYS A 1 -26.73 9.61 18.23
CA LYS A 1 -26.71 10.18 16.86
C LYS A 1 -25.30 10.71 16.65
N TYR A 2 -24.53 10.12 15.73
CA TYR A 2 -23.22 10.65 15.37
C TYR A 2 -23.44 11.67 14.24
N GLU A 3 -22.92 12.87 14.41
CA GLU A 3 -22.91 13.88 13.35
C GLU A 3 -21.50 13.94 12.76
N MET A 4 -21.43 13.86 11.43
CA MET A 4 -20.18 13.97 10.70
C MET A 4 -19.94 15.46 10.45
N ILE A 5 -18.83 15.99 10.96
CA ILE A 5 -18.50 17.40 10.81
C ILE A 5 -17.95 17.63 9.40
N SER A 6 -18.42 18.67 8.72
CA SER A 6 -18.04 18.99 7.34
C SER A 6 -17.76 20.48 7.16
N TRP A 7 -16.86 20.79 6.22
CA TRP A 7 -16.46 22.14 5.87
C TRP A 7 -16.24 22.22 4.35
N ASN A 8 -16.52 23.39 3.77
CA ASN A 8 -16.10 23.73 2.42
C ASN A 8 -14.84 24.59 2.50
N VAL A 9 -13.72 24.06 2.02
CA VAL A 9 -12.41 24.73 2.08
C VAL A 9 -11.87 24.88 0.66
N PRO A 10 -11.62 26.12 0.17
CA PRO A 10 -10.94 26.31 -1.10
C PRO A 10 -9.57 25.62 -1.10
N TYR A 11 -9.31 24.82 -2.13
CA TYR A 11 -8.06 24.06 -2.20
C TYR A 11 -6.85 24.98 -2.30
N GLN A 12 -5.86 24.73 -1.44
CA GLN A 12 -4.50 25.26 -1.54
C GLN A 12 -3.52 24.15 -1.13
N PRO A 13 -2.40 23.97 -1.85
CA PRO A 13 -1.36 23.03 -1.43
C PRO A 13 -0.86 23.36 -0.03
N GLY A 14 -0.82 22.36 0.86
CA GLY A 14 -0.43 22.58 2.25
C GLY A 14 -0.83 21.42 3.14
N THR A 15 -1.17 21.76 4.38
CA THR A 15 -1.60 20.81 5.41
C THR A 15 -3.02 21.13 5.83
N LEU A 16 -3.91 20.15 5.79
CA LEU A 16 -5.24 20.22 6.39
C LEU A 16 -5.24 19.38 7.66
N ALA A 17 -5.52 19.99 8.81
CA ALA A 17 -5.51 19.32 10.10
C ALA A 17 -6.85 19.45 10.83
N ALA A 18 -7.31 18.35 11.40
CA ALA A 18 -8.43 18.29 12.33
C ALA A 18 -7.88 18.10 13.75
N VAL A 19 -8.27 18.98 14.67
CA VAL A 19 -7.85 18.94 16.08
C VAL A 19 -9.07 18.74 16.96
N GLY A 20 -9.08 17.65 17.72
CA GLY A 20 -10.14 17.28 18.65
C GLY A 20 -9.85 17.82 20.05
N TYR A 21 -10.86 18.45 20.66
CA TYR A 21 -10.76 19.02 22.00
C TYR A 21 -11.72 18.33 22.98
N LYS A 22 -11.29 18.20 24.24
CA LYS A 22 -12.12 17.80 25.38
C LYS A 22 -11.84 18.73 26.55
N ASN A 23 -12.88 19.39 27.07
CA ASN A 23 -12.76 20.36 28.17
C ASN A 23 -11.72 21.47 27.88
N GLY A 24 -11.71 21.98 26.65
CA GLY A 24 -10.77 23.02 26.20
C GLY A 24 -9.33 22.55 25.99
N LYS A 25 -9.02 21.26 26.16
CA LYS A 25 -7.69 20.68 25.92
C LYS A 25 -7.68 19.86 24.64
N GLU A 26 -6.62 19.98 23.85
CA GLU A 26 -6.37 19.10 22.71
C GLU A 26 -6.19 17.65 23.19
N VAL A 27 -6.89 16.71 22.54
CA VAL A 27 -6.84 15.28 22.85
C VAL A 27 -6.57 14.40 21.63
N SER A 28 -6.68 14.95 20.43
CA SER A 28 -6.41 14.23 19.19
C SER A 28 -6.08 15.22 18.07
N LYS A 29 -5.21 14.81 17.16
CA LYS A 29 -4.89 15.56 15.96
C LYS A 29 -4.68 14.59 14.81
N TYR A 30 -5.28 14.91 13.67
CA TYR A 30 -5.05 14.21 12.42
C TYR A 30 -4.77 15.23 11.33
N ALA A 31 -3.83 14.95 10.43
CA ALA A 31 -3.48 15.85 9.35
C ALA A 31 -3.22 15.07 8.07
N ILE A 32 -3.57 15.70 6.95
CA ILE A 32 -3.18 15.28 5.62
C ILE A 32 -2.40 16.42 4.97
N GLU A 33 -1.47 16.05 4.09
CA GLU A 33 -0.63 17.01 3.39
C GLU A 33 -0.71 16.77 1.90
N THR A 34 -0.63 17.85 1.12
CA THR A 34 -0.47 17.76 -0.32
C THR A 34 0.84 17.05 -0.66
N THR A 35 0.75 15.92 -1.37
CA THR A 35 1.90 15.15 -1.84
C THR A 35 2.39 15.65 -3.20
N THR A 36 3.62 15.28 -3.53
CA THR A 36 4.17 15.48 -4.87
C THR A 36 4.15 14.17 -5.66
N GLU A 37 4.81 14.16 -6.82
CA GLU A 37 5.03 12.93 -7.59
C GLU A 37 5.69 11.83 -6.75
N PRO A 38 5.33 10.55 -7.01
CA PRO A 38 5.94 9.41 -6.33
C PRO A 38 7.40 9.26 -6.76
N VAL A 39 8.25 8.83 -5.81
CA VAL A 39 9.67 8.57 -6.06
C VAL A 39 10.11 7.16 -5.68
N LYS A 40 9.34 6.47 -4.83
CA LYS A 40 9.68 5.12 -4.36
C LYS A 40 8.44 4.27 -4.12
N ILE A 41 8.62 2.96 -4.20
CA ILE A 41 7.63 1.97 -3.79
C ILE A 41 7.90 1.61 -2.32
N GLN A 42 6.86 1.32 -1.55
CA GLN A 42 6.95 0.71 -0.23
C GLN A 42 6.14 -0.58 -0.19
N LEU A 43 6.73 -1.61 0.42
CA LEU A 43 6.09 -2.90 0.71
C LEU A 43 5.96 -3.05 2.21
N THR A 44 4.74 -3.36 2.67
CA THR A 44 4.46 -3.62 4.09
C THR A 44 3.76 -4.97 4.21
N ALA A 45 4.49 -5.98 4.67
CA ALA A 45 3.90 -7.29 4.95
C ALA A 45 3.10 -7.23 6.26
N ASP A 46 1.94 -7.90 6.29
CA ASP A 46 1.15 -8.08 7.53
C ASP A 46 1.97 -8.79 8.62
N ARG A 47 2.86 -9.72 8.21
CA ARG A 47 3.81 -10.39 9.10
C ARG A 47 5.10 -10.78 8.38
N ASN A 48 6.19 -10.90 9.14
CA ASN A 48 7.53 -11.19 8.61
C ASN A 48 7.89 -12.68 8.50
N ALA A 49 6.98 -13.58 8.90
CA ALA A 49 7.18 -15.03 8.84
C ALA A 49 5.88 -15.75 8.49
N ILE A 50 6.00 -16.81 7.70
CA ILE A 50 4.92 -17.73 7.34
C ILE A 50 5.40 -19.17 7.48
N ALA A 51 4.49 -20.09 7.79
CA ALA A 51 4.76 -21.52 7.82
C ALA A 51 5.05 -22.05 6.41
N GLY A 52 6.05 -22.92 6.28
CA GLY A 52 6.41 -23.58 5.02
C GLY A 52 5.47 -24.72 4.61
N ASP A 53 4.20 -24.66 4.99
CA ASP A 53 3.23 -25.74 4.85
C ASP A 53 2.50 -25.75 3.49
N GLY A 54 2.74 -24.76 2.64
CA GLY A 54 2.06 -24.63 1.34
C GLY A 54 0.64 -24.05 1.42
N TRP A 55 0.16 -23.71 2.62
CA TRP A 55 -1.15 -23.14 2.87
C TRP A 55 -1.05 -21.72 3.39
N ASP A 56 -0.09 -21.46 4.27
CA ASP A 56 0.10 -20.17 4.90
C ASP A 56 0.41 -19.08 3.88
N ALA A 57 -0.26 -17.95 4.04
CA ALA A 57 -0.21 -16.82 3.13
C ALA A 57 -0.17 -15.50 3.90
N VAL A 58 0.56 -14.55 3.34
CA VAL A 58 0.72 -13.21 3.89
C VAL A 58 0.33 -12.16 2.84
N PRO A 59 -0.62 -11.26 3.15
CA PRO A 59 -0.85 -10.08 2.33
C PRO A 59 0.29 -9.08 2.54
N VAL A 60 0.73 -8.47 1.44
CA VAL A 60 1.72 -7.40 1.41
C VAL A 60 1.07 -6.19 0.77
N SER A 61 0.91 -5.13 1.54
CA SER A 61 0.44 -3.84 1.03
C SER A 61 1.53 -3.17 0.20
N VAL A 62 1.12 -2.60 -0.92
CA VAL A 62 1.98 -1.89 -1.87
C VAL A 62 1.49 -0.46 -1.98
N GLU A 63 2.39 0.48 -1.75
CA GLU A 63 2.12 1.91 -1.95
C GLU A 63 3.29 2.60 -2.66
N VAL A 64 3.05 3.82 -3.12
CA VAL A 64 4.10 4.71 -3.59
C VAL A 64 4.16 5.97 -2.75
N LEU A 65 5.39 6.38 -2.45
CA LEU A 65 5.67 7.51 -1.61
C LEU A 65 6.37 8.62 -2.38
N ASP A 66 6.08 9.86 -2.02
CA ASP A 66 6.81 11.02 -2.49
C ASP A 66 8.20 11.15 -1.82
N ALA A 67 8.96 12.17 -2.20
CA ALA A 67 10.31 12.42 -1.68
C ALA A 67 10.36 12.66 -0.16
N LYS A 68 9.23 12.99 0.47
CA LYS A 68 9.12 13.16 1.93
C LYS A 68 8.59 11.90 2.62
N GLY A 69 8.37 10.81 1.89
CA GLY A 69 7.86 9.56 2.43
C GLY A 69 6.36 9.55 2.66
N ARG A 70 5.59 10.41 1.99
CA ARG A 70 4.13 10.50 2.13
C ARG A 70 3.44 9.72 1.02
N HIS A 71 2.38 8.97 1.37
CA HIS A 71 1.53 8.24 0.43
C HIS A 71 0.97 9.17 -0.64
N VAL A 72 1.10 8.82 -1.92
CA VAL A 72 0.57 9.61 -3.03
C VAL A 72 -0.83 9.09 -3.42
N PRO A 73 -1.93 9.75 -2.99
CA PRO A 73 -3.28 9.19 -3.10
C PRO A 73 -3.87 9.25 -4.50
N THR A 74 -3.16 9.82 -5.48
CA THR A 74 -3.58 9.96 -6.88
C THR A 74 -2.85 9.02 -7.83
N ALA A 75 -1.89 8.23 -7.32
CA ALA A 75 -1.06 7.38 -8.16
C ALA A 75 -1.82 6.12 -8.62
N ASN A 76 -1.87 5.90 -9.94
CA ASN A 76 -2.47 4.71 -10.56
C ASN A 76 -1.46 3.99 -11.46
N LEU A 77 -0.24 3.81 -10.94
CA LEU A 77 0.90 3.31 -11.71
C LEU A 77 0.91 1.77 -11.77
N PRO A 78 1.35 1.16 -12.89
CA PRO A 78 1.48 -0.29 -12.98
C PRO A 78 2.70 -0.80 -12.22
N ILE A 79 2.48 -1.59 -11.17
CA ILE A 79 3.56 -2.22 -10.39
C ILE A 79 3.81 -3.64 -10.90
N GLU A 80 5.08 -3.94 -11.16
CA GLU A 80 5.55 -5.26 -11.54
C GLU A 80 6.25 -5.94 -10.37
N PHE A 81 5.98 -7.23 -10.18
CA PHE A 81 6.45 -8.02 -9.05
C PHE A 81 7.33 -9.19 -9.49
N GLU A 82 8.36 -9.45 -8.72
CA GLU A 82 9.19 -10.65 -8.82
C GLU A 82 9.23 -11.34 -7.46
N VAL A 83 8.93 -12.64 -7.42
CA VAL A 83 9.03 -13.45 -6.20
C VAL A 83 10.13 -14.49 -6.35
N ASN A 84 11.02 -14.55 -5.37
CA ASN A 84 12.12 -15.51 -5.31
C ASN A 84 12.09 -16.30 -4.00
N GLY A 85 12.62 -17.52 -4.04
CA GLY A 85 12.78 -18.38 -2.87
C GLY A 85 11.57 -19.26 -2.53
N ALA A 86 11.29 -19.36 -1.23
CA ALA A 86 10.38 -20.35 -0.63
C ALA A 86 8.87 -20.04 -0.80
N GLY A 87 8.51 -19.12 -1.68
CA GLY A 87 7.13 -18.66 -1.85
C GLY A 87 6.74 -18.43 -3.30
N LYS A 88 5.48 -18.10 -3.51
CA LYS A 88 4.87 -17.75 -4.80
C LYS A 88 3.80 -16.68 -4.60
N ILE A 89 3.54 -15.88 -5.64
CA ILE A 89 2.38 -14.99 -5.68
C ILE A 89 1.15 -15.86 -5.96
N ILE A 90 0.10 -15.69 -5.15
CA ILE A 90 -1.18 -16.35 -5.37
C ILE A 90 -2.31 -15.36 -5.64
N GLY A 91 -2.10 -14.07 -5.48
CA GLY A 91 -3.15 -13.08 -5.66
C GLY A 91 -2.59 -11.67 -5.78
N LEU A 92 -3.25 -10.86 -6.60
CA LEU A 92 -3.07 -9.43 -6.73
C LEU A 92 -4.43 -8.76 -6.57
N GLY A 93 -4.46 -7.51 -6.09
CA GLY A 93 -5.67 -6.70 -6.04
C GLY A 93 -5.35 -5.24 -5.72
N ASN A 94 -6.16 -4.30 -6.20
CA ASN A 94 -5.99 -2.86 -5.92
C ASN A 94 -7.23 -2.18 -5.33
N GLY A 95 -8.38 -2.87 -5.31
CA GLY A 95 -9.63 -2.36 -4.77
C GLY A 95 -10.44 -1.48 -5.73
N ASP A 96 -10.00 -1.31 -6.98
CA ASP A 96 -10.83 -0.68 -8.01
C ASP A 96 -11.93 -1.63 -8.47
N ALA A 97 -13.18 -1.32 -8.13
CA ALA A 97 -14.35 -2.11 -8.53
C ALA A 97 -14.58 -2.15 -10.06
N ASN A 98 -13.92 -1.26 -10.82
CA ASN A 98 -14.00 -1.23 -12.28
C ASN A 98 -12.77 -1.85 -12.96
N SER A 99 -11.77 -2.32 -12.22
CA SER A 99 -10.61 -2.96 -12.81
C SER A 99 -10.94 -4.37 -13.28
N HIS A 100 -10.45 -4.70 -14.48
CA HIS A 100 -10.47 -6.04 -15.06
C HIS A 100 -9.07 -6.63 -15.17
N GLU A 101 -8.08 -6.04 -14.48
CA GLU A 101 -6.74 -6.62 -14.39
C GLU A 101 -6.79 -7.99 -13.71
N PRO A 102 -5.93 -8.94 -14.10
CA PRO A 102 -5.99 -10.30 -13.59
C PRO A 102 -5.54 -10.36 -12.12
N ASP A 103 -6.35 -10.99 -11.26
CA ASP A 103 -5.99 -11.29 -9.87
C ASP A 103 -4.81 -12.28 -9.76
N LYS A 104 -4.46 -12.96 -10.85
CA LYS A 104 -3.34 -13.90 -10.93
C LYS A 104 -2.32 -13.38 -11.94
N GLY A 105 -1.11 -13.12 -11.48
CA GLY A 105 -0.03 -12.65 -12.35
C GLY A 105 1.10 -12.03 -11.54
N THR A 106 1.86 -11.17 -12.20
CA THR A 106 3.01 -10.46 -11.62
C THR A 106 2.92 -8.95 -11.83
N LYS A 107 1.75 -8.42 -12.19
CA LYS A 107 1.56 -7.00 -12.49
C LYS A 107 0.15 -6.56 -12.15
N ILE A 108 0.02 -5.44 -11.44
CA ILE A 108 -1.27 -4.76 -11.22
C ILE A 108 -1.05 -3.26 -11.07
N SER A 109 -2.01 -2.47 -11.53
CA SER A 109 -2.00 -1.03 -11.32
C SER A 109 -2.38 -0.68 -9.88
N LEU A 110 -1.74 0.34 -9.32
CA LEU A 110 -2.24 0.97 -8.10
C LEU A 110 -3.62 1.57 -8.37
N TYR A 111 -4.42 1.68 -7.32
CA TYR A 111 -5.64 2.47 -7.29
C TYR A 111 -5.59 3.42 -6.10
N ASN A 112 -5.62 4.73 -6.38
CA ASN A 112 -5.43 5.78 -5.36
C ASN A 112 -4.18 5.57 -4.49
N GLY A 113 -3.10 5.13 -5.15
CA GLY A 113 -1.80 4.85 -4.58
C GLY A 113 -1.62 3.47 -3.97
N TRP A 114 -2.65 2.61 -3.91
CA TRP A 114 -2.58 1.32 -3.23
C TRP A 114 -2.73 0.11 -4.17
N ALA A 115 -2.03 -0.96 -3.84
CA ALA A 115 -2.33 -2.32 -4.27
C ALA A 115 -1.96 -3.32 -3.16
N GLN A 116 -2.27 -4.60 -3.38
CA GLN A 116 -1.93 -5.69 -2.49
C GLN A 116 -1.45 -6.90 -3.30
N VAL A 117 -0.44 -7.58 -2.78
CA VAL A 117 0.07 -8.86 -3.27
C VAL A 117 -0.09 -9.91 -2.18
N ILE A 118 -0.56 -11.09 -2.52
CA ILE A 118 -0.67 -12.22 -1.59
C ILE A 118 0.44 -13.21 -1.90
N LEU A 119 1.35 -13.39 -0.95
CA LEU A 119 2.40 -14.40 -1.01
C LEU A 119 1.95 -15.64 -0.26
N GLN A 120 2.18 -16.82 -0.84
CA GLN A 120 1.98 -18.11 -0.19
C GLN A 120 3.30 -18.86 -0.11
N SER A 121 3.52 -19.59 0.99
CA SER A 121 4.64 -20.51 1.09
C SER A 121 4.51 -21.66 0.08
N LYS A 122 5.63 -22.30 -0.26
CA LYS A 122 5.62 -23.59 -0.96
C LYS A 122 5.52 -24.72 0.06
N LEU A 123 4.93 -25.85 -0.30
CA LEU A 123 4.81 -27.01 0.57
C LEU A 123 6.19 -27.55 0.97
N ASN A 124 6.37 -27.85 2.26
CA ASN A 124 7.61 -28.34 2.88
C ASN A 124 8.81 -27.42 2.61
N SER A 125 8.57 -26.10 2.57
CA SER A 125 9.63 -25.13 2.30
C SER A 125 10.23 -24.56 3.58
N SER A 126 11.47 -24.10 3.47
CA SER A 126 12.18 -23.37 4.51
C SER A 126 13.05 -22.30 3.88
N GLY A 127 13.33 -21.23 4.62
CA GLY A 127 14.16 -20.11 4.16
C GLY A 127 13.35 -18.90 3.70
N THR A 128 14.01 -18.00 2.99
CA THR A 128 13.48 -16.67 2.72
C THR A 128 12.55 -16.64 1.50
N VAL A 129 11.46 -15.88 1.61
CA VAL A 129 10.68 -15.38 0.47
C VAL A 129 11.07 -13.94 0.23
N THR A 130 11.48 -13.59 -0.98
CA THR A 130 11.79 -12.21 -1.37
C THR A 130 10.78 -11.76 -2.41
N LEU A 131 10.09 -10.65 -2.16
CA LEU A 131 9.22 -9.98 -3.12
C LEU A 131 9.88 -8.66 -3.54
N THR A 132 10.20 -8.51 -4.81
CA THR A 132 10.66 -7.25 -5.38
C THR A 132 9.51 -6.58 -6.12
N ALA A 133 9.33 -5.27 -5.96
CA ALA A 133 8.36 -4.46 -6.70
C ALA A 133 9.03 -3.34 -7.49
N LYS A 134 8.66 -3.17 -8.77
CA LYS A 134 9.28 -2.24 -9.73
C LYS A 134 8.22 -1.46 -10.51
N CYS A 135 8.53 -0.21 -10.86
CA CYS A 135 7.72 0.62 -11.76
C CYS A 135 8.57 1.78 -12.31
N GLY A 136 8.93 1.74 -13.59
CA GLY A 136 9.67 2.81 -14.25
C GLY A 136 10.93 3.24 -13.48
N ASN A 137 11.04 4.54 -13.18
CA ASN A 137 12.18 5.13 -12.46
C ASN A 137 11.98 5.23 -10.94
N LEU A 138 10.89 4.69 -10.39
CA LEU A 138 10.70 4.67 -8.94
C LEU A 138 11.79 3.82 -8.30
N GLN A 139 12.28 4.23 -7.14
CA GLN A 139 13.11 3.37 -6.31
C GLN A 139 12.30 2.11 -5.96
N GLN A 140 12.80 0.96 -6.42
CA GLN A 140 12.19 -0.34 -6.18
C GLN A 140 12.17 -0.70 -4.69
N ALA A 141 11.24 -1.57 -4.31
CA ALA A 141 11.14 -2.13 -2.96
C ALA A 141 11.43 -3.64 -2.97
N ARG A 142 11.89 -4.16 -1.83
CA ARG A 142 12.26 -5.57 -1.62
C ARG A 142 11.83 -6.03 -0.23
#